data_AF-A0A4Q7NA80-F1
#
_entry.id   AF-A0A4Q7NA80-F1
#
_cell.length_a   1.000
_cell.length_b   1.000
_cell.length_c   1.000
_cell.angle_alpha   90.00
_cell.angle_beta   90.00
_cell.angle_gamma   90.00
#
_symmetry.space_group_name_H-M   'P 1'
#
loop_
_entity.id
_entity.type
_entity.pdbx_description
1 polymer ?
#
loop_
_entity_poly.entity_id
_entity_poly.type
_entity_poly.pdbx_seq_one_letter_code
_entity_poly.pdbx_strand_id
1 'polypeptide(L)'
;MSDDLDVTADGPHAYSATLRGRPLRVTVAGSTLAALGLTGVEEPLAVRRTLEAVPAGAELGDEVELAELGALVPAWRELVVARLRS
;
A
#
# COMPACT_ATOMS: atom_id res chain seq x y z
N MET A 1 6.85 -10.76 -16.32
CA MET A 1 5.38 -10.73 -16.23
C MET A 1 5.04 -9.38 -15.66
N SER A 2 4.32 -8.54 -16.41
CA SER A 2 3.84 -7.27 -15.90
C SER A 2 2.82 -7.56 -14.81
N ASP A 3 3.22 -7.40 -13.56
CA ASP A 3 2.28 -7.21 -12.47
C ASP A 3 1.58 -5.89 -12.78
N ASP A 4 0.34 -5.96 -13.27
CA ASP A 4 -0.47 -4.81 -13.69
C ASP A 4 -0.98 -4.05 -12.44
N LEU A 5 -0.03 -3.61 -11.61
CA LEU A 5 -0.27 -2.77 -10.46
C LEU A 5 -0.11 -1.32 -10.89
N ASP A 6 -1.22 -0.71 -11.29
CA ASP A 6 -1.34 0.73 -11.42
C ASP A 6 -1.68 1.32 -10.04
N VAL A 7 -0.96 2.36 -9.63
CA VAL A 7 -1.25 3.14 -8.42
C VAL A 7 -1.21 4.61 -8.82
N THR A 8 -2.36 5.26 -8.75
CA THR A 8 -2.53 6.66 -9.12
C THR A 8 -3.08 7.42 -7.92
N ALA A 9 -2.55 8.62 -7.66
CA ALA A 9 -3.07 9.48 -6.59
C ALA A 9 -4.50 9.92 -6.93
N ASP A 10 -5.43 9.71 -5.99
CA ASP A 10 -6.86 10.01 -6.10
C ASP A 10 -7.32 11.12 -5.13
N GLY A 11 -6.38 11.66 -4.35
CA GLY A 11 -6.61 12.75 -3.43
C GLY A 11 -5.51 12.86 -2.38
N PRO A 12 -5.62 13.80 -1.42
CA PRO A 12 -4.74 13.83 -0.26
C PRO A 12 -4.84 12.52 0.50
N HIS A 13 -3.73 11.80 0.62
CA HIS A 13 -3.66 10.51 1.31
C HIS A 13 -4.59 9.42 0.78
N ALA A 14 -4.94 9.48 -0.52
CA ALA A 14 -5.78 8.51 -1.18
C ALA A 14 -5.20 8.11 -2.55
N TYR A 15 -5.25 6.81 -2.85
CA TYR A 15 -4.72 6.23 -4.07
C TYR A 15 -5.72 5.27 -4.67
N SER A 16 -5.98 5.42 -5.95
CA SER A 16 -6.66 4.41 -6.75
C SER A 16 -5.63 3.40 -7.22
N ALA A 17 -5.88 2.12 -6.98
CA ALA A 17 -5.01 1.05 -7.41
C ALA A 17 -5.77 -0.07 -8.10
N THR A 18 -5.12 -0.72 -9.06
CA THR A 18 -5.63 -1.96 -9.66
C THR A 18 -4.77 -3.12 -9.16
N LEU A 19 -5.32 -3.97 -8.29
CA LEU A 19 -4.62 -5.16 -7.83
C LEU A 19 -5.22 -6.38 -8.53
N ARG A 20 -4.42 -7.04 -9.38
CA ARG A 20 -4.82 -8.27 -10.11
C ARG A 20 -6.11 -8.10 -10.91
N GLY A 21 -6.29 -6.93 -11.54
CA GLY A 21 -7.47 -6.59 -12.33
C GLY A 21 -8.69 -6.12 -11.53
N ARG A 22 -8.61 -6.05 -10.19
CA ARG A 22 -9.65 -5.46 -9.36
C ARG A 22 -9.28 -4.02 -8.97
N PRO A 23 -10.14 -3.03 -9.26
CA PRO A 23 -9.95 -1.68 -8.76
C PRO A 23 -10.21 -1.65 -7.25
N LEU A 24 -9.37 -0.92 -6.53
CA LEU A 24 -9.58 -0.59 -5.11
C LEU A 24 -9.06 0.81 -4.81
N ARG A 25 -9.57 1.39 -3.73
CA ARG A 25 -9.12 2.66 -3.16
C ARG A 25 -8.33 2.38 -1.90
N VAL A 26 -7.10 2.87 -1.83
CA VAL A 26 -6.25 2.81 -0.65
C VAL A 26 -6.19 4.18 0.00
N THR A 27 -6.51 4.26 1.28
CA THR A 27 -6.34 5.48 2.07
C THR A 27 -5.15 5.33 3.02
N VAL A 28 -4.50 6.44 3.36
CA VAL A 28 -3.33 6.44 4.24
C VAL A 28 -3.59 7.35 5.45
N ALA A 29 -3.69 6.78 6.64
CA ALA A 29 -3.72 7.59 7.84
C ALA A 29 -2.31 8.13 8.17
N GLY A 30 -2.23 9.39 8.63
CA GLY A 30 -0.96 9.98 9.06
C GLY A 30 -0.30 9.22 10.23
N SER A 31 -1.09 8.57 11.09
CA SER A 31 -0.60 7.67 12.14
C SER A 31 0.12 6.45 11.57
N THR A 32 -0.35 5.93 10.45
CA THR A 32 0.24 4.75 9.77
C THR A 32 1.61 5.11 9.19
N LEU A 33 1.73 6.29 8.56
CA LEU A 33 3.03 6.81 8.11
C LEU A 33 3.99 7.02 9.28
N ALA A 34 3.52 7.65 10.36
CA ALA A 34 4.34 7.87 11.55
C ALA A 34 4.80 6.55 12.19
N ALA A 35 3.95 5.52 12.23
CA ALA A 35 4.30 4.20 12.73
C ALA A 35 5.37 3.49 11.88
N LEU A 36 5.33 3.70 10.56
CA LEU A 36 6.35 3.22 9.63
C LEU A 36 7.62 4.09 9.64
N GLY A 37 7.57 5.28 10.26
CA GLY A 37 8.66 6.25 10.27
C GLY A 37 8.84 6.96 8.93
N LEU A 38 7.75 7.12 8.17
CA LEU A 38 7.72 7.66 6.82
C LEU A 38 7.10 9.05 6.78
N THR A 39 7.44 9.78 5.73
CA THR A 39 6.86 11.07 5.39
C THR A 39 5.90 10.94 4.20
N GLY A 40 5.12 11.99 3.94
CA GLY A 40 4.20 12.03 2.79
C GLY A 40 4.90 11.90 1.42
N VAL A 41 6.23 12.10 1.35
CA VAL A 41 7.01 11.89 0.12
C VAL A 41 7.10 10.40 -0.22
N GLU A 42 7.16 9.55 0.80
CA GLU A 42 7.37 8.09 0.66
C GLU A 42 6.04 7.33 0.58
N GLU A 43 4.93 8.03 0.79
CA GLU A 43 3.58 7.49 0.86
C GLU A 43 3.15 6.72 -0.41
N PRO A 44 3.31 7.25 -1.65
CA PRO A 44 2.94 6.50 -2.85
C PRO A 44 3.73 5.19 -2.98
N LEU A 45 5.01 5.22 -2.57
CA LEU A 45 5.88 4.05 -2.62
C LEU A 45 5.48 3.03 -1.54
N ALA A 46 5.14 3.48 -0.34
CA ALA A 46 4.63 2.62 0.72
C ALA A 46 3.34 1.90 0.30
N VAL A 47 2.40 2.62 -0.33
CA VAL A 47 1.17 2.04 -0.88
C VAL A 47 1.48 0.97 -1.92
N ARG A 48 2.29 1.31 -2.92
CA ARG A 48 2.67 0.37 -3.98
C ARG A 48 3.33 -0.89 -3.42
N ARG A 49 4.31 -0.75 -2.52
CA ARG A 49 5.03 -1.91 -1.94
C ARG A 49 4.13 -2.79 -1.10
N THR A 50 3.21 -2.17 -0.38
CA THR A 50 2.23 -2.92 0.41
C THR A 50 1.37 -3.78 -0.51
N LEU A 51 0.83 -3.18 -1.58
CA LEU A 51 -0.01 -3.89 -2.57
C LEU A 51 0.74 -5.02 -3.29
N GLU A 52 2.01 -4.80 -3.68
CA GLU A 52 2.87 -5.84 -4.27
C GLU A 52 3.07 -7.05 -3.33
N ALA A 53 3.02 -6.81 -2.01
CA ALA A 53 3.25 -7.84 -1.00
C ALA A 53 1.97 -8.51 -0.48
N VAL A 54 0.78 -8.03 -0.84
CA VAL A 54 -0.48 -8.63 -0.42
C VAL A 54 -0.59 -10.06 -0.98
N PRO A 55 -0.83 -11.08 -0.14
CA PRO A 55 -0.93 -12.45 -0.60
C PRO A 55 -2.07 -12.67 -1.60
N ALA A 56 -1.90 -13.64 -2.50
CA ALA A 56 -2.97 -14.07 -3.41
C ALA A 56 -4.09 -14.73 -2.59
N GLY A 57 -5.32 -14.23 -2.72
CA GLY A 57 -6.48 -14.71 -1.96
C GLY A 57 -6.84 -13.90 -0.71
N ALA A 58 -6.13 -12.80 -0.43
CA ALA A 58 -6.56 -11.83 0.57
C ALA A 58 -7.94 -11.25 0.19
N GLU A 59 -8.88 -11.31 1.14
CA GLU A 59 -10.18 -10.65 0.98
C GLU A 59 -10.01 -9.15 1.25
N LEU A 60 -10.23 -8.36 0.20
CA LEU A 60 -10.15 -6.90 0.26
C LEU A 60 -11.52 -6.29 -0.04
N GLY A 61 -11.88 -5.25 0.71
CA GLY A 61 -12.96 -4.34 0.34
C GLY A 61 -12.58 -3.48 -0.87
N ASP A 62 -13.55 -2.72 -1.37
CA ASP A 62 -13.31 -1.76 -2.46
C ASP A 62 -12.58 -0.49 -1.97
N GLU A 63 -12.67 -0.21 -0.67
CA GLU A 63 -11.91 0.82 0.04
C GLU A 63 -11.23 0.19 1.26
N VAL A 64 -9.94 0.45 1.43
CA VAL A 64 -9.12 -0.17 2.47
C VAL A 64 -8.02 0.79 2.94
N GLU A 65 -7.74 0.79 4.24
CA GLU A 65 -6.62 1.56 4.76
C GLU A 65 -5.29 0.83 4.51
N LEU A 66 -4.21 1.58 4.29
CA LEU A 66 -2.87 1.06 4.17
C LEU A 66 -2.46 0.16 5.35
N ALA A 67 -2.89 0.49 6.57
CA ALA A 67 -2.64 -0.34 7.76
C ALA A 67 -3.35 -1.70 7.71
N GLU A 68 -4.57 -1.75 7.16
CA GLU A 68 -5.33 -2.99 7.01
C GLU A 68 -4.67 -3.89 5.95
N LEU A 69 -4.23 -3.32 4.83
CA LEU A 69 -3.42 -4.05 3.86
C LEU A 69 -2.13 -4.57 4.51
N GLY A 70 -1.49 -3.72 5.32
CA GLY A 70 -0.29 -4.07 6.05
C GLY A 70 -0.45 -5.23 7.02
N ALA A 71 -1.61 -5.37 7.65
CA ALA A 71 -1.91 -6.51 8.54
C ALA A 71 -1.95 -7.85 7.79
N LEU A 72 -2.19 -7.84 6.48
CA LEU A 72 -2.22 -9.02 5.61
C LEU A 72 -0.83 -9.39 5.09
N VAL A 73 0.16 -8.50 5.26
CA VAL A 73 1.52 -8.66 4.75
C VAL A 73 2.45 -9.10 5.89
N PRO A 74 3.02 -10.30 5.85
CA PRO A 74 4.02 -10.73 6.82
C PRO A 74 5.25 -9.81 6.78
N ALA A 75 5.75 -9.40 7.96
CA ALA A 75 6.90 -8.49 8.09
C ALA A 75 6.74 -7.20 7.26
N TRP A 76 5.51 -6.68 7.21
CA TRP A 76 5.13 -5.51 6.42
C TRP A 76 6.04 -4.30 6.64
N ARG A 77 6.33 -3.99 7.91
CA ARG A 77 7.15 -2.84 8.28
C ARG A 77 8.56 -2.98 7.71
N GLU A 78 9.16 -4.14 7.87
CA GLU A 78 10.50 -4.45 7.36
C GLU A 78 10.53 -4.37 5.84
N LEU A 79 9.50 -4.88 5.15
CA LEU A 79 9.41 -4.84 3.70
C LEU A 79 9.34 -3.41 3.16
N VAL A 80 8.48 -2.58 3.76
CA VAL A 80 8.31 -1.18 3.32
C VAL A 80 9.55 -0.36 3.66
N VAL A 81 10.10 -0.49 4.87
CA VAL A 81 11.25 0.30 5.33
C VAL A 81 12.56 -0.13 4.68
N ALA A 82 12.80 -1.44 4.49
CA ALA A 82 14.06 -1.93 3.91
C ALA A 82 14.25 -1.45 2.47
N ARG A 83 13.16 -1.29 1.72
CA ARG A 83 13.20 -0.92 0.30
C ARG A 83 13.23 0.59 0.05
N LEU A 84 13.02 1.39 1.09
CA LEU A 84 13.16 2.86 1.06
C LEU A 84 14.60 3.32 1.33
N ARG A 85 15.44 2.43 1.86
CA ARG A 85 16.86 2.68 2.16
C ARG A 85 17.83 2.07 1.14
N SER A 86 17.30 1.41 0.10
CA SER A 86 18.06 0.77 -0.99
C SER A 86 17.93 1.56 -2.28
#